data_AF-A0AAU1LUD5-F1
#
_entry.id   AF-A0AAU1LUD5-F1
#
_cell.length_a   1.000
_cell.length_b   1.000
_cell.length_c   1.000
_cell.angle_alpha   90.00
_cell.angle_beta   90.00
_cell.angle_gamma   90.00
#
_symmetry.space_group_name_H-M   'P 1'
#
loop_
_entity.id
_entity.type
_entity.pdbx_description
1 polymer ?
#
loop_
_entity_poly.entity_id
_entity_poly.type
_entity_poly.pdbx_seq_one_letter_code
_entity_poly.pdbx_strand_id
1 'polypeptide(L)'
;MTNDPEQTQEVKRLVEAIAAFRDIEDDEACAVAVSRALEDWPSYQTKLRQLRQQRVNALKEQGRTWKEIGQLLGGISAARAQQIGKGQSGAQRRRADREAQGPAAE
;
A
#
# COMPACT_ATOMS: atom_id res chain seq x y z
N MET A 1 9.51 -20.51 -10.28
CA MET A 1 8.90 -19.36 -9.58
C MET A 1 10.05 -18.52 -9.04
N THR A 2 10.19 -17.30 -9.51
CA THR A 2 11.35 -16.43 -9.29
C THR A 2 11.41 -16.04 -7.81
N ASN A 3 12.29 -16.68 -7.05
CA ASN A 3 12.65 -16.21 -5.71
C ASN A 3 13.56 -14.99 -5.90
N ASP A 4 12.98 -13.79 -5.78
CA ASP A 4 13.75 -12.55 -5.67
C ASP A 4 14.50 -12.57 -4.33
N PRO A 5 15.84 -12.53 -4.30
CA PRO A 5 16.62 -12.65 -3.07
C PRO A 5 16.55 -11.42 -2.15
N GLU A 6 15.75 -10.40 -2.49
CA GLU A 6 15.63 -9.13 -1.74
C GLU A 6 14.27 -8.91 -1.04
N GLN A 7 13.39 -9.92 -0.98
CA GLN A 7 12.16 -9.76 -0.19
C GLN A 7 12.47 -9.79 1.32
N THR A 8 12.03 -8.75 2.04
CA THR A 8 12.13 -8.72 3.50
C THR A 8 11.31 -9.85 4.11
N GLN A 9 11.70 -10.31 5.29
CA GLN A 9 11.03 -11.42 6.00
C GLN A 9 9.53 -11.16 6.20
N GLU A 10 9.13 -9.90 6.39
CA GLU A 10 7.75 -9.47 6.57
C GLU A 10 6.93 -9.59 5.27
N VAL A 11 7.52 -9.24 4.12
CA VAL A 11 6.87 -9.43 2.82
C VAL A 11 6.68 -10.91 2.54
N LYS A 12 7.71 -11.72 2.81
CA LYS A 12 7.64 -13.18 2.69
C LYS A 12 6.51 -13.77 3.53
N ARG A 13 6.43 -13.41 4.82
CA ARG A 13 5.35 -13.88 5.72
C ARG A 13 3.96 -13.48 5.22
N LEU A 14 3.80 -12.28 4.66
CA LEU A 14 2.52 -11.86 4.09
C LEU A 14 2.14 -12.71 2.86
N VAL A 15 3.10 -12.97 1.96
CA VAL A 15 2.87 -13.81 0.78
C VAL A 15 2.56 -15.25 1.18
N GLU A 16 3.28 -15.80 2.16
CA GLU A 16 3.03 -17.14 2.71
C GLU A 16 1.64 -17.23 3.36
N ALA A 17 1.24 -16.22 4.14
CA ALA A 17 -0.10 -16.17 4.72
C ALA A 17 -1.22 -16.13 3.67
N ILE A 18 -1.00 -15.43 2.54
CA ILE A 18 -1.94 -15.44 1.41
C ILE A 18 -1.96 -16.81 0.72
N ALA A 19 -0.81 -17.45 0.56
CA ALA A 19 -0.73 -18.78 -0.05
C ALA A 19 -1.42 -19.86 0.79
N ALA A 20 -1.33 -19.76 2.12
CA ALA A 20 -1.90 -20.73 3.07
C ALA A 20 -3.43 -20.89 2.98
N PHE A 21 -4.16 -19.92 2.42
CA PHE A 21 -5.60 -20.10 2.16
C PHE A 21 -5.88 -21.26 1.19
N ARG A 22 -4.94 -21.60 0.30
CA ARG A 22 -5.08 -22.73 -0.64
C ARG A 22 -5.00 -24.08 0.04
N ASP A 23 -4.45 -24.14 1.25
CA ASP A 23 -4.32 -25.37 2.03
C ASP A 23 -5.60 -25.68 2.82
N ILE A 24 -6.62 -24.81 2.75
CA ILE A 24 -7.95 -25.07 3.29
C ILE A 24 -8.70 -25.94 2.27
N GLU A 25 -8.77 -27.25 2.53
CA GLU A 25 -9.39 -28.24 1.63
C GLU A 25 -10.92 -28.10 1.50
N ASP A 26 -11.59 -27.62 2.55
CA ASP A 26 -13.03 -27.39 2.54
C ASP A 26 -13.38 -26.07 1.84
N ASP A 27 -14.12 -26.16 0.74
CA ASP A 27 -14.46 -25.02 -0.12
C ASP A 27 -15.25 -23.94 0.64
N GLU A 28 -16.18 -24.35 1.50
CA GLU A 28 -16.99 -23.39 2.28
C GLU A 28 -16.12 -22.64 3.29
N ALA A 29 -15.29 -23.35 4.07
CA ALA A 29 -14.36 -22.76 5.01
C ALA A 29 -13.36 -21.83 4.32
N CYS A 30 -12.83 -22.23 3.16
CA CYS A 30 -11.92 -21.43 2.37
C CYS A 30 -12.59 -20.13 1.90
N ALA A 31 -13.79 -20.23 1.31
CA ALA A 31 -14.55 -19.08 0.85
C ALA A 31 -14.88 -18.10 1.99
N VAL A 32 -15.27 -18.60 3.17
CA VAL A 32 -15.55 -17.77 4.36
C VAL A 32 -14.28 -17.08 4.85
N ALA A 33 -13.17 -17.80 4.95
CA ALA A 33 -11.90 -17.26 5.44
C ALA A 33 -11.35 -16.16 4.51
N VAL A 34 -11.36 -16.41 3.20
CA VAL A 34 -10.94 -15.45 2.17
C VAL A 34 -11.85 -14.23 2.17
N SER A 35 -13.18 -14.42 2.29
CA SER A 35 -14.13 -13.29 2.33
C SER A 35 -13.86 -12.35 3.50
N ARG A 36 -13.60 -12.89 4.69
CA ARG A 36 -13.22 -12.09 5.87
C ARG A 36 -11.91 -11.33 5.65
N ALA A 37 -10.90 -12.00 5.08
CA ALA A 37 -9.63 -11.36 4.78
C ALA A 37 -9.78 -10.19 3.77
N LEU A 38 -10.66 -10.35 2.78
CA LEU A 38 -10.99 -9.31 1.80
C LEU A 38 -11.79 -8.15 2.40
N GLU A 39 -12.72 -8.44 3.32
CA GLU A 39 -13.49 -7.42 4.05
C GLU A 39 -12.57 -6.52 4.90
N ASP A 40 -11.60 -7.12 5.59
CA ASP A 40 -10.63 -6.39 6.42
C ASP A 40 -9.50 -5.74 5.61
N TRP A 41 -9.29 -6.15 4.35
CA TRP A 41 -8.19 -5.70 3.52
C TRP A 41 -8.04 -4.18 3.42
N PRO A 42 -9.12 -3.37 3.28
CA PRO A 42 -9.01 -1.91 3.29
C PRO A 42 -8.37 -1.35 4.57
N SER A 43 -8.64 -1.98 5.73
CA SER A 43 -8.04 -1.61 7.01
C SER A 43 -6.55 -1.93 7.04
N TYR A 44 -6.16 -3.14 6.62
CA TYR A 44 -4.74 -3.53 6.50
C TYR A 44 -3.98 -2.64 5.53
N GLN A 45 -4.58 -2.34 4.37
CA GLN A 45 -4.02 -1.44 3.37
C GLN A 45 -3.82 -0.02 3.92
N THR A 46 -4.73 0.45 4.79
CA THR A 46 -4.63 1.76 5.45
C THR A 46 -3.47 1.79 6.45
N LYS A 47 -3.34 0.75 7.28
CA LYS A 47 -2.22 0.60 8.23
C LYS A 47 -0.86 0.62 7.52
N LEU A 48 -0.72 -0.14 6.43
CA LEU A 48 0.51 -0.15 5.62
C LEU A 48 0.82 1.21 4.98
N ARG A 49 -0.21 1.94 4.51
CA ARG A 49 -0.04 3.29 3.98
C ARG A 49 0.43 4.29 5.04
N GLN A 50 -0.16 4.24 6.23
CA GLN A 50 0.24 5.08 7.36
C GLN A 50 1.68 4.78 7.79
N LEU A 51 2.04 3.51 7.92
CA LEU A 51 3.42 3.11 8.23
C LEU A 51 4.39 3.64 7.18
N ARG A 52 4.08 3.48 5.88
CA ARG A 52 4.92 4.04 4.81
C ARG A 52 5.06 5.56 4.91
N GLN A 53 3.97 6.27 5.17
CA GLN A 53 4.01 7.72 5.36
C GLN A 53 4.95 8.11 6.53
N GLN A 54 4.80 7.45 7.67
CA GLN A 54 5.65 7.69 8.85
C GLN A 54 7.14 7.48 8.52
N ARG A 55 7.48 6.39 7.84
CA ARG A 55 8.87 6.11 7.45
C ARG A 55 9.41 7.12 6.44
N VAL A 56 8.60 7.55 5.48
CA VAL A 56 8.98 8.61 4.52
C VAL A 56 9.24 9.94 5.22
N ASN A 57 8.42 10.31 6.22
CA ASN A 57 8.63 11.53 6.99
C ASN A 57 9.88 11.44 7.86
N ALA A 58 10.13 10.31 8.52
CA ALA A 58 11.37 10.08 9.27
C ALA A 58 12.62 10.21 8.38
N LEU A 59 12.60 9.67 7.15
CA LEU A 59 13.71 9.85 6.20
C LEU A 59 13.90 11.33 5.82
N LYS A 60 12.80 12.09 5.70
CA LYS A 60 12.86 13.53 5.43
C LYS A 60 13.47 14.31 6.59
N GLU A 61 13.11 13.95 7.83
CA GLU A 61 13.65 14.52 9.07
C GLU A 61 15.14 14.23 9.25
N GLN A 62 15.60 13.07 8.76
CA GLN A 62 17.04 12.71 8.69
C GLN A 62 17.81 13.50 7.60
N GLY A 63 17.18 14.47 6.95
CA GLY A 63 17.81 15.35 5.97
C GLY A 63 17.75 14.88 4.52
N ARG A 64 17.21 13.69 4.22
CA ARG A 64 17.11 13.22 2.82
C ARG A 64 16.20 14.12 1.99
N THR A 65 16.53 14.25 0.72
CA THR A 65 15.70 14.94 -0.29
C THR A 65 14.58 14.01 -0.78
N TRP A 66 13.50 14.60 -1.29
CA TRP A 66 12.41 13.82 -1.90
C TRP A 66 12.87 12.97 -3.09
N LYS A 67 13.90 13.42 -3.82
CA LYS A 67 14.50 12.67 -4.93
C LYS A 67 15.18 11.40 -4.42
N GLU A 68 16.01 11.50 -3.39
CA GLU A 68 16.69 10.33 -2.79
C GLU A 68 15.69 9.35 -2.17
N ILE A 69 14.67 9.87 -1.47
CA ILE A 69 13.60 9.02 -0.93
C ILE A 69 12.86 8.30 -2.06
N GLY A 70 12.56 8.99 -3.16
CA GLY A 70 11.91 8.38 -4.32
C GLY A 70 12.74 7.25 -4.94
N GLN A 71 14.05 7.45 -5.08
CA GLN A 71 14.96 6.40 -5.54
C GLN A 71 14.97 5.19 -4.59
N LEU A 72 15.06 5.43 -3.27
CA LEU A 72 15.05 4.37 -2.26
C LEU A 72 13.76 3.55 -2.24
N LEU A 73 12.61 4.14 -2.60
CA LEU A 73 11.32 3.46 -2.64
C LEU A 73 11.05 2.70 -3.96
N GLY A 74 12.12 2.34 -4.70
CA GLY A 74 12.01 1.64 -5.98
C GLY A 74 11.88 2.58 -7.18
N GLY A 75 12.58 3.72 -7.15
CA GLY A 75 12.69 4.60 -8.32
C GLY A 75 11.47 5.49 -8.61
N ILE A 76 10.62 5.77 -7.63
CA ILE A 76 9.49 6.69 -7.82
C ILE A 76 9.94 8.16 -7.91
N SER A 77 9.10 9.01 -8.52
CA SER A 77 9.42 10.44 -8.63
C SER A 77 9.44 11.16 -7.28
N ALA A 78 10.20 12.26 -7.19
CA ALA A 78 10.25 13.11 -5.99
C ALA A 78 8.87 13.65 -5.60
N ALA A 79 8.05 14.05 -6.58
CA ALA A 79 6.68 14.47 -6.35
C ALA A 79 5.83 13.34 -5.73
N ARG A 80 6.02 12.09 -6.17
CA ARG A 80 5.32 10.94 -5.61
C ARG A 80 5.77 10.65 -4.18
N ALA A 81 7.06 10.74 -3.88
CA ALA A 81 7.60 10.61 -2.53
C ALA A 81 7.02 11.68 -1.58
N GLN A 82 6.96 12.94 -2.04
CA GLN A 82 6.35 14.05 -1.28
C GLN A 82 4.85 13.79 -1.00
N GLN A 83 4.09 13.31 -1.99
CA GLN A 83 2.68 12.95 -1.80
C GLN A 83 2.51 11.86 -0.74
N ILE A 84 3.40 10.86 -0.73
CA ILE A 84 3.38 9.79 0.28
C ILE A 84 3.61 10.39 1.68
N GLY A 85 4.58 11.31 1.85
CA GLY A 85 4.82 12.00 3.13
C GLY A 85 3.62 12.82 3.61
N LYS A 86 2.86 13.43 2.68
CA LYS A 86 1.59 14.11 2.95
C LYS A 86 0.40 13.17 3.22
N GLY A 87 0.60 11.85 3.13
CA GLY A 87 -0.47 10.86 3.30
C GLY A 87 -1.46 10.83 2.13
N GLN A 88 -1.12 11.46 1.00
CA GLN A 88 -2.01 11.54 -0.16
C GLN A 88 -1.97 10.24 -0.98
N SER A 89 -3.10 9.54 -0.98
CA SER A 89 -3.34 8.39 -1.86
C SER A 89 -3.90 8.82 -3.22
N GLY A 90 -3.72 7.98 -4.25
CA GLY A 90 -4.33 8.21 -5.55
C GLY A 90 -5.87 8.20 -5.50
N ALA A 91 -6.48 7.50 -4.53
CA ALA A 91 -7.91 7.50 -4.32
C ALA A 91 -8.42 8.82 -3.74
N GLN A 92 -7.73 9.37 -2.74
CA GLN A 92 -8.03 10.72 -2.22
C GLN A 92 -7.84 11.79 -3.28
N ARG A 93 -6.82 11.65 -4.14
CA ARG A 93 -6.64 12.57 -5.28
C ARG A 93 -7.81 12.49 -6.24
N ARG A 94 -8.21 11.30 -6.70
CA ARG A 94 -9.39 11.15 -7.58
C ARG A 94 -10.66 11.69 -6.97
N ARG A 95 -10.84 11.58 -5.65
CA ARG A 95 -11.98 12.18 -4.95
C ARG A 95 -11.89 13.71 -4.94
N ALA A 96 -10.74 14.27 -4.58
CA ALA A 96 -10.50 15.72 -4.60
C ALA A 96 -10.61 16.31 -6.02
N ASP A 97 -10.11 15.60 -7.04
CA ASP A 97 -10.20 16.00 -8.45
C ASP A 97 -11.66 16.03 -8.91
N ARG A 98 -12.48 15.02 -8.53
CA ARG A 98 -13.92 14.99 -8.81
C ARG A 98 -14.68 16.10 -8.08
N GLU A 99 -14.33 16.37 -6.82
CA GLU A 99 -14.92 17.46 -6.03
C GLU A 99 -14.57 18.83 -6.61
N ALA A 100 -13.34 19.01 -7.12
CA ALA A 100 -12.88 20.24 -7.74
C ALA A 100 -13.47 20.49 -9.14
N GLN A 101 -13.89 19.44 -9.85
CA GLN A 101 -14.51 19.55 -11.18
C GLN A 101 -16.00 19.92 -11.13
N GLY A 102 -16.63 19.91 -9.94
CA GLY A 102 -18.07 20.19 -9.76
C GLY A 102 -18.96 19.14 -10.43
N PRO A 103 -20.26 19.04 -10.08
CA PRO A 103 -21.19 18.28 -10.90
C PRO A 103 -21.22 18.94 -12.29
N ALA A 104 -21.06 18.14 -13.35
CA ALA A 104 -21.45 18.58 -14.68
C ALA A 104 -22.91 19.01 -14.56
N ALA A 105 -23.18 20.29 -14.82
CA ALA A 105 -24.54 20.82 -14.84
C ALA A 105 -25.34 20.01 -15.88
N GLU A 106 -26.37 19.32 -15.41
CA GLU A 106 -27.47 18.84 -16.25
C GLU A 106 -28.34 20.02 -16.70
#